data_AF-A0A420ZD84-F1
#
_entry.id   AF-A0A420ZD84-F1
#
_cell.length_a   1.000
_cell.length_b   1.000
_cell.length_c   1.000
_cell.angle_alpha   90.00
_cell.angle_beta   90.00
_cell.angle_gamma   90.00
#
_symmetry.space_group_name_H-M   'P 1'
#
loop_
_entity.id
_entity.type
_entity.pdbx_description
1 polymer ?
#
loop_
_entity_poly.entity_id
_entity_poly.type
_entity_poly.pdbx_seq_one_letter_code
_entity_poly.pdbx_strand_id
1 'polypeptide(L)'
;MKNNLQSVNKSVVREVIVRLFKTSVVETADLLGLILETKYKGFQLLKKGELRRKVSELIKNGEIKKQGENKYQLTKYGVVRALPAIKKILAKDGQTRVLVFDIPESKRKLRDSFRSHIKTLGFKKHQQSVWVSEYDCENWMLKIIDYHKVGNYTSLYIGKHIW
;
A
#
# COMPACT_ATOMS: atom_id res chain seq x y z
N MET A 1 -32.98 -17.06 -8.48
CA MET A 1 -31.69 -17.38 -7.81
C MET A 1 -30.58 -17.60 -8.85
N LYS A 2 -30.12 -16.52 -9.50
CA LYS A 2 -29.00 -16.53 -10.45
C LYS A 2 -28.13 -15.30 -10.18
N ASN A 3 -26.82 -15.48 -10.33
CA ASN A 3 -25.75 -14.45 -10.40
C ASN A 3 -25.25 -13.77 -9.11
N ASN A 4 -24.58 -14.54 -8.24
CA ASN A 4 -23.76 -13.98 -7.15
C ASN A 4 -22.26 -14.36 -7.21
N LEU A 5 -21.78 -14.85 -8.38
CA LEU A 5 -20.36 -15.21 -8.63
C LEU A 5 -19.60 -14.22 -9.53
N GLN A 6 -20.29 -13.27 -10.18
CA GLN A 6 -19.69 -12.25 -11.06
C GLN A 6 -19.42 -10.89 -10.36
N SER A 7 -19.93 -10.69 -9.14
CA SER A 7 -19.70 -9.46 -8.34
C SER A 7 -18.45 -9.55 -7.44
N VAL A 8 -17.71 -10.67 -7.49
CA VAL A 8 -16.54 -11.02 -6.67
C VAL A 8 -15.24 -10.83 -7.46
N ASN A 9 -15.08 -9.68 -8.14
CA ASN A 9 -13.87 -9.31 -8.91
C ASN A 9 -12.65 -8.96 -8.00
N LYS A 10 -12.54 -9.72 -6.90
CA LYS A 10 -11.49 -9.92 -5.90
C LYS A 10 -10.30 -10.75 -6.42
N SER A 11 -10.23 -11.15 -7.71
CA SER A 11 -9.08 -11.91 -8.24
C SER A 11 -7.94 -11.02 -8.77
N VAL A 12 -8.23 -9.91 -9.43
CA VAL A 12 -7.26 -9.24 -10.33
C VAL A 12 -6.13 -8.51 -9.60
N VAL A 13 -6.40 -7.84 -8.46
CA VAL A 13 -5.36 -7.21 -7.61
C VAL A 13 -4.63 -8.26 -6.75
N ARG A 14 -5.31 -9.38 -6.46
CA ARG A 14 -4.79 -10.52 -5.68
C ARG A 14 -3.76 -11.31 -6.49
N GLU A 15 -3.85 -11.32 -7.81
CA GLU A 15 -2.96 -12.09 -8.72
C GLU A 15 -1.73 -11.30 -9.20
N VAL A 16 -1.88 -9.97 -9.33
CA VAL A 16 -0.83 -9.03 -9.79
C VAL A 16 0.25 -8.77 -8.71
N ILE A 17 -0.10 -8.89 -7.42
CA ILE A 17 0.81 -8.69 -6.28
C ILE A 17 1.33 -10.00 -5.67
N VAL A 18 0.57 -11.10 -5.71
CA VAL A 18 0.95 -12.42 -5.12
C VAL A 18 2.28 -12.97 -5.64
N ARG A 19 2.75 -12.45 -6.77
CA ARG A 19 3.93 -12.93 -7.49
C ARG A 19 5.14 -12.02 -7.43
N LEU A 20 5.00 -10.84 -6.83
CA LEU A 20 6.09 -9.90 -6.58
C LEU A 20 6.77 -10.13 -5.22
N PHE A 21 6.26 -11.05 -4.39
CA PHE A 21 6.58 -11.10 -2.96
C PHE A 21 6.88 -12.48 -2.35
N LYS A 22 7.10 -13.58 -3.11
CA LYS A 22 7.20 -14.91 -2.45
C LYS A 22 8.43 -15.82 -2.60
N THR A 23 9.49 -15.49 -3.36
CA THR A 23 10.81 -16.15 -3.16
C THR A 23 11.90 -15.55 -4.06
N SER A 24 12.56 -14.51 -3.59
CA SER A 24 14.01 -14.39 -3.71
C SER A 24 14.45 -13.30 -2.76
N VAL A 25 15.23 -13.71 -1.76
CA VAL A 25 16.14 -12.91 -0.91
C VAL A 25 16.14 -11.42 -1.28
N VAL A 26 15.24 -10.66 -0.67
CA VAL A 26 15.34 -9.21 -0.66
C VAL A 26 15.21 -8.83 0.80
N GLU A 27 16.36 -8.61 1.42
CA GLU A 27 16.43 -7.96 2.72
C GLU A 27 15.65 -6.65 2.64
N THR A 28 14.95 -6.33 3.71
CA THR A 28 13.89 -5.33 3.84
C THR A 28 14.26 -3.88 3.46
N ALA A 29 15.48 -3.65 2.96
CA ALA A 29 16.01 -2.38 2.47
C ALA A 29 15.54 -1.99 1.05
N ASP A 30 15.16 -2.92 0.17
CA ASP A 30 14.87 -2.60 -1.25
C ASP A 30 13.40 -2.27 -1.59
N LEU A 31 12.50 -2.25 -0.60
CA LEU A 31 11.13 -1.75 -0.80
C LEU A 31 11.07 -0.26 -1.15
N LEU A 32 12.18 0.46 -0.98
CA LEU A 32 12.35 1.87 -1.36
C LEU A 32 12.41 2.08 -2.88
N GLY A 33 12.68 1.03 -3.66
CA GLY A 33 12.93 1.07 -5.10
C GLY A 33 12.32 -0.09 -5.89
N LEU A 34 11.04 -0.43 -5.65
CA LEU A 34 10.34 -1.49 -6.39
C LEU A 34 10.43 -1.28 -7.91
N ILE A 35 11.37 -2.01 -8.52
CA ILE A 35 11.62 -2.16 -9.93
C ILE A 35 11.03 -3.54 -10.31
N LEU A 36 9.86 -3.55 -10.92
CA LEU A 36 9.10 -4.77 -11.21
C LEU A 36 9.56 -5.42 -12.52
N GLU A 37 10.45 -6.41 -12.52
CA GLU A 37 10.93 -7.11 -13.72
C GLU A 37 9.96 -8.19 -14.29
N THR A 38 9.61 -8.13 -15.59
CA THR A 38 8.66 -9.09 -16.22
C THR A 38 9.20 -10.51 -16.43
N LYS A 39 10.48 -10.77 -16.17
CA LYS A 39 11.14 -12.09 -16.40
C LYS A 39 10.88 -13.12 -15.29
N TYR A 40 10.17 -12.75 -14.21
CA TYR A 40 9.97 -13.59 -13.03
C TYR A 40 8.94 -14.73 -13.23
N LYS A 41 9.12 -15.90 -12.56
CA LYS A 41 8.19 -17.07 -12.58
C LYS A 41 6.74 -16.68 -12.26
N GLY A 42 6.61 -15.63 -11.45
CA GLY A 42 5.37 -14.99 -11.07
C GLY A 42 4.65 -14.17 -12.14
N PHE A 43 5.25 -13.96 -13.30
CA PHE A 43 4.57 -13.41 -14.48
C PHE A 43 4.17 -14.52 -15.48
N GLN A 44 4.67 -15.75 -15.30
CA GLN A 44 4.48 -16.88 -16.23
C GLN A 44 3.09 -17.59 -16.19
N LEU A 45 2.44 -17.77 -15.03
CA LEU A 45 1.03 -18.20 -14.90
C LEU A 45 0.01 -17.21 -15.48
N LEU A 46 0.38 -15.96 -15.82
CA LEU A 46 -0.52 -15.09 -16.60
C LEU A 46 -0.18 -15.23 -18.08
N LYS A 47 -1.19 -15.37 -18.94
CA LYS A 47 -0.96 -15.35 -20.39
C LYS A 47 -0.32 -14.01 -20.75
N LYS A 48 0.74 -14.02 -21.58
CA LYS A 48 1.52 -12.81 -21.94
C LYS A 48 0.66 -11.64 -22.45
N GLY A 49 -0.48 -11.91 -23.08
CA GLY A 49 -1.43 -10.88 -23.54
C GLY A 49 -2.22 -10.22 -22.40
N GLU A 50 -2.71 -11.01 -21.45
CA GLU A 50 -3.49 -10.53 -20.31
C GLU A 50 -2.65 -9.67 -19.36
N LEU A 51 -1.42 -10.12 -19.12
CA LEU A 51 -0.44 -9.36 -18.37
C LEU A 51 -0.18 -7.97 -18.99
N ARG A 52 0.10 -7.93 -20.29
CA ARG A 52 0.34 -6.68 -21.03
C ARG A 52 -0.85 -5.74 -20.92
N ARG A 53 -2.07 -6.26 -21.11
CA ARG A 53 -3.31 -5.48 -20.96
C ARG A 53 -3.42 -4.87 -19.57
N LYS A 54 -3.18 -5.66 -18.52
CA LYS A 54 -3.30 -5.19 -17.13
C LYS A 54 -2.24 -4.16 -16.77
N VAL A 55 -1.00 -4.35 -17.20
CA VAL A 55 0.07 -3.36 -17.03
C VAL A 55 -0.27 -2.05 -17.73
N SER A 56 -0.74 -2.11 -18.98
CA SER A 56 -1.19 -0.91 -19.70
C SER A 56 -2.34 -0.18 -19.00
N GLU A 57 -3.29 -0.94 -18.43
CA GLU A 57 -4.40 -0.37 -17.64
C GLU A 57 -3.89 0.36 -16.39
N LEU A 58 -2.96 -0.26 -15.64
CA LEU A 58 -2.39 0.35 -14.43
C LEU A 58 -1.54 1.60 -14.75
N ILE A 59 -0.82 1.59 -15.89
CA ILE A 59 -0.10 2.78 -16.38
C ILE A 59 -1.09 3.88 -16.75
N LYS A 60 -2.15 3.54 -17.51
CA LYS A 60 -3.20 4.48 -17.92
C LYS A 60 -3.91 5.11 -16.73
N ASN A 61 -4.14 4.34 -15.67
CA ASN A 61 -4.74 4.82 -14.42
C ASN A 61 -3.77 5.62 -13.53
N GLY A 62 -2.49 5.71 -13.91
CA GLY A 62 -1.45 6.38 -13.11
C GLY A 62 -1.09 5.65 -11.82
N GLU A 63 -1.40 4.36 -11.70
CA GLU A 63 -1.10 3.54 -10.52
C GLU A 63 0.36 3.07 -10.52
N ILE A 64 0.91 2.81 -11.71
CA ILE A 64 2.32 2.44 -11.90
C ILE A 64 2.98 3.31 -12.97
N LYS A 65 4.30 3.46 -12.88
CA LYS A 65 5.14 4.07 -13.90
C LYS A 65 6.23 3.10 -14.35
N LYS A 66 6.66 3.20 -15.60
CA LYS A 66 7.78 2.42 -16.13
C LYS A 66 9.10 3.07 -15.69
N GLN A 67 10.03 2.26 -15.19
CA GLN A 67 11.38 2.67 -14.73
C GLN A 67 12.50 2.08 -15.60
N GLY A 68 12.18 1.18 -16.52
CA GLY A 68 13.17 0.57 -17.40
C GLY A 68 12.55 -0.53 -18.26
N GLU A 69 13.39 -1.26 -18.99
CA GLU A 69 12.91 -2.40 -19.76
C GLU A 69 12.29 -3.41 -18.81
N ASN A 70 11.01 -3.70 -19.03
CA ASN A 70 10.26 -4.64 -18.20
C ASN A 70 10.22 -4.28 -16.70
N LYS A 71 10.50 -3.03 -16.31
CA LYS A 71 10.62 -2.56 -14.93
C LYS A 71 9.55 -1.51 -14.62
N TYR A 72 8.74 -1.72 -13.59
CA TYR A 72 7.67 -0.78 -13.18
C TYR A 72 7.77 -0.40 -11.71
N GLN A 73 7.19 0.73 -11.29
CA GLN A 73 7.17 1.21 -9.91
C GLN A 73 5.79 1.76 -9.58
N LEU A 74 5.28 1.52 -8.36
CA LEU A 74 4.06 2.15 -7.88
C LEU A 74 4.22 3.67 -7.76
N THR A 75 3.21 4.41 -8.21
CA THR A 75 3.10 5.84 -7.92
C THR A 75 2.56 6.05 -6.50
N LYS A 76 2.62 7.29 -5.99
CA LYS A 76 1.98 7.62 -4.69
C LYS A 76 0.50 7.24 -4.68
N TYR A 77 -0.20 7.49 -5.80
CA TYR A 77 -1.59 7.08 -5.99
C TYR A 77 -1.75 5.55 -6.01
N GLY A 78 -0.90 4.83 -6.74
CA GLY A 78 -0.91 3.38 -6.76
C GLY A 78 -0.73 2.74 -5.38
N VAL A 79 0.14 3.31 -4.53
CA VAL A 79 0.30 2.86 -3.14
C VAL A 79 -1.02 2.98 -2.38
N VAL A 80 -1.66 4.14 -2.45
CA VAL A 80 -2.94 4.39 -1.75
C VAL A 80 -4.04 3.45 -2.23
N ARG A 81 -4.08 3.15 -3.54
CA ARG A 81 -5.02 2.17 -4.13
C ARG A 81 -4.73 0.74 -3.69
N ALA A 82 -3.46 0.40 -3.46
CA ALA A 82 -3.01 -0.93 -3.05
C ALA A 82 -3.12 -1.18 -1.54
N LEU A 83 -3.47 -0.19 -0.70
CA LEU A 83 -3.54 -0.34 0.76
C LEU A 83 -4.33 -1.56 1.24
N PRO A 84 -5.52 -1.90 0.70
CA PRO A 84 -6.25 -3.09 1.12
C PRO A 84 -5.51 -4.40 0.84
N ALA A 85 -4.65 -4.43 -0.19
CA ALA A 85 -3.80 -5.58 -0.50
C ALA A 85 -2.56 -5.60 0.38
N ILE A 86 -1.90 -4.45 0.54
CA ILE A 86 -0.74 -4.25 1.43
C ILE A 86 -1.11 -4.69 2.85
N LYS A 87 -2.23 -4.23 3.38
CA LYS A 87 -2.74 -4.57 4.73
C LYS A 87 -2.70 -6.06 5.04
N LYS A 88 -3.01 -6.91 4.05
CA LYS A 88 -3.12 -8.38 4.18
C LYS A 88 -1.77 -9.08 4.29
N ILE A 89 -0.70 -8.43 3.82
CA ILE A 89 0.66 -8.97 3.86
C ILE A 89 1.51 -8.37 4.97
N LEU A 90 1.03 -7.32 5.65
CA LEU A 90 1.75 -6.72 6.78
C LEU A 90 1.86 -7.71 7.94
N ALA A 91 3.08 -7.90 8.40
CA ALA A 91 3.39 -8.67 9.60
C ALA A 91 3.35 -7.78 10.85
N LYS A 92 3.24 -8.43 12.01
CA LYS A 92 3.54 -7.81 13.30
C LYS A 92 4.97 -8.15 13.67
N ASP A 93 5.70 -7.18 14.21
CA ASP A 93 7.09 -7.32 14.64
C ASP A 93 7.25 -7.13 16.17
N GLY A 94 6.14 -7.01 16.91
CA GLY A 94 6.13 -6.76 18.35
C GLY A 94 6.31 -5.30 18.75
N GLN A 95 6.42 -4.37 17.80
CA GLN A 95 6.46 -2.93 18.07
C GLN A 95 5.12 -2.26 17.74
N THR A 96 4.84 -1.19 18.47
CA THR A 96 3.65 -0.36 18.34
C THR A 96 4.01 0.95 17.65
N ARG A 97 3.27 1.28 16.60
CA ARG A 97 3.35 2.53 15.85
C ARG A 97 2.27 3.46 16.36
N VAL A 98 2.67 4.59 16.92
CA VAL A 98 1.75 5.65 17.34
C VAL A 98 1.91 6.82 16.38
N LEU A 99 0.88 7.06 15.58
CA LEU A 99 0.78 8.20 14.70
C LEU A 99 -0.03 9.30 15.39
N VAL A 100 0.60 10.46 15.58
CA VAL A 100 -0.03 11.67 16.09
C VAL A 100 -0.08 12.69 14.97
N PHE A 101 -1.20 13.39 14.80
CA PHE A 101 -1.30 14.47 13.82
C PHE A 101 -2.24 15.60 14.21
N ASP A 102 -1.92 16.82 13.78
CA ASP A 102 -2.78 17.99 13.97
C ASP A 102 -3.00 18.72 12.64
N ILE A 103 -3.97 18.21 11.86
CA ILE A 103 -4.34 18.80 10.57
C ILE A 103 -5.45 19.85 10.82
N PRO A 104 -5.22 21.14 10.45
CA PRO A 104 -6.14 22.24 10.71
C PRO A 104 -7.57 21.97 10.23
N GLU A 105 -8.56 22.55 10.91
CA GLU A 105 -9.98 22.36 10.57
C GLU A 105 -10.33 22.88 9.17
N SER A 106 -9.65 23.93 8.72
CA SER A 106 -9.75 24.42 7.33
C SER A 106 -9.40 23.36 6.29
N LYS A 107 -8.66 22.30 6.68
CA LYS A 107 -8.27 21.16 5.85
C LYS A 107 -9.03 19.88 6.23
N ARG A 108 -10.26 19.97 6.74
CA ARG A 108 -11.08 18.81 7.16
C ARG A 108 -11.15 17.69 6.12
N LYS A 109 -11.38 18.01 4.84
CA LYS A 109 -11.45 17.00 3.76
C LYS A 109 -10.14 16.20 3.61
N LEU A 110 -8.99 16.88 3.72
CA LEU A 110 -7.68 16.25 3.69
C LEU A 110 -7.50 15.32 4.89
N ARG A 111 -7.86 15.80 6.09
CA ARG A 111 -7.78 15.03 7.33
C ARG A 111 -8.64 13.76 7.28
N ASP A 112 -9.87 13.87 6.77
CA ASP A 112 -10.79 12.73 6.68
C ASP A 112 -10.29 11.71 5.64
N SER A 113 -9.73 12.17 4.52
CA SER A 113 -9.08 11.30 3.52
C SER A 113 -7.83 10.61 4.08
N PHE A 114 -6.97 11.32 4.82
CA PHE A 114 -5.80 10.77 5.47
C PHE A 114 -6.18 9.68 6.48
N ARG A 115 -7.17 9.96 7.35
CA ARG A 115 -7.74 9.01 8.32
C ARG A 115 -8.25 7.73 7.66
N SER A 116 -8.95 7.84 6.53
CA SER A 116 -9.44 6.68 5.78
C SER A 116 -8.31 5.77 5.30
N HIS A 117 -7.20 6.35 4.82
CA HIS A 117 -6.06 5.58 4.32
C HIS A 117 -5.25 4.92 5.43
N ILE A 118 -4.94 5.63 6.52
CA ILE A 118 -4.22 5.02 7.65
C ILE A 118 -5.05 3.91 8.31
N LYS A 119 -6.38 4.08 8.39
CA LYS A 119 -7.31 3.03 8.85
C LYS A 119 -7.23 1.80 7.96
N THR A 120 -7.17 2.00 6.64
CA THR A 120 -7.03 0.92 5.65
C THR A 120 -5.68 0.20 5.79
N LEU A 121 -4.59 0.92 6.08
CA LEU A 121 -3.26 0.33 6.33
C LEU A 121 -3.20 -0.45 7.65
N GLY A 122 -4.16 -0.27 8.56
CA GLY A 122 -4.29 -1.07 9.78
C GLY A 122 -4.14 -0.27 11.08
N PHE A 123 -4.08 1.05 11.01
CA PHE A 123 -4.14 1.89 12.20
C PHE A 123 -5.56 1.91 12.78
N LYS A 124 -5.66 1.85 14.10
CA LYS A 124 -6.89 2.01 14.86
C LYS A 124 -6.89 3.38 15.55
N LYS A 125 -8.06 4.00 15.63
CA LYS A 125 -8.22 5.28 16.33
C LYS A 125 -8.10 5.03 17.83
N HIS A 126 -7.16 5.71 18.49
CA HIS A 126 -7.02 5.73 19.94
C HIS A 126 -7.63 7.01 20.52
N GLN A 127 -7.33 8.17 19.92
CA GLN A 127 -7.99 9.45 20.18
C GLN A 127 -8.26 10.20 18.87
N GLN A 128 -8.77 11.43 18.91
CA GLN A 128 -9.14 12.21 17.72
C GLN A 128 -7.98 12.36 16.71
N SER A 129 -6.78 12.53 17.24
CA SER A 129 -5.54 12.79 16.50
C SER A 129 -4.44 11.77 16.79
N VAL A 130 -4.78 10.68 17.49
CA VAL A 130 -3.84 9.62 17.89
C VAL A 130 -4.33 8.28 17.35
N TRP A 131 -3.47 7.63 16.57
CA TRP A 131 -3.77 6.38 15.87
C TRP A 131 -2.66 5.37 16.11
N VAL A 132 -3.03 4.11 16.30
CA VAL A 132 -2.11 3.06 16.75
C VAL A 132 -2.16 1.85 15.83
N SER A 133 -1.01 1.26 15.52
CA SER A 133 -0.87 0.03 14.72
C SER A 133 0.21 -0.88 15.31
N GLU A 134 0.00 -2.19 15.27
CA GLU A 134 1.03 -3.21 15.62
C GLU A 134 1.74 -3.79 14.38
N TYR A 135 1.43 -3.25 13.20
CA TYR A 135 1.99 -3.72 11.95
C TYR A 135 3.27 -2.96 11.63
N ASP A 136 4.29 -3.69 11.15
CA ASP A 136 5.48 -3.10 10.51
C ASP A 136 5.04 -2.49 9.17
N CYS A 137 4.93 -1.16 9.15
CA CYS A 137 4.32 -0.44 8.04
C CYS A 137 4.79 1.01 7.88
N GLU A 138 5.90 1.37 8.50
CA GLU A 138 6.52 2.70 8.51
C GLU A 138 6.76 3.20 7.09
N ASN A 139 7.34 2.34 6.26
CA ASN A 139 7.61 2.65 4.86
C ASN A 139 6.32 3.00 4.12
N TRP A 140 5.24 2.26 4.35
CA TRP A 140 3.93 2.55 3.75
C TRP A 140 3.30 3.82 4.34
N MET A 141 3.47 4.05 5.64
CA MET A 141 3.00 5.25 6.31
C MET A 141 3.67 6.51 5.74
N LEU A 142 4.98 6.49 5.52
CA LEU A 142 5.72 7.58 4.88
C LEU A 142 5.17 7.88 3.48
N LYS A 143 4.84 6.85 2.68
CA LYS A 143 4.21 7.07 1.36
C LYS A 143 2.81 7.67 1.45
N ILE A 144 2.01 7.31 2.46
CA ILE A 144 0.69 7.92 2.70
C ILE A 144 0.87 9.39 3.11
N ILE A 145 1.78 9.69 4.04
CA ILE A 145 2.07 11.06 4.50
C ILE A 145 2.50 11.94 3.32
N ASP A 146 3.39 11.42 2.46
CA ASP A 146 3.86 12.09 1.26
C ASP A 146 2.76 12.27 0.19
N TYR A 147 1.87 11.27 0.01
CA TYR A 147 0.71 11.38 -0.87
C TYR A 147 -0.24 12.52 -0.45
N HIS A 148 -0.51 12.62 0.86
CA HIS A 148 -1.40 13.67 1.41
C HIS A 148 -0.69 15.01 1.63
N LYS A 149 0.65 15.07 1.51
CA LYS A 149 1.48 16.24 1.84
C LYS A 149 1.23 16.76 3.26
N VAL A 150 1.12 15.85 4.22
CA VAL A 150 0.81 16.18 5.63
C VAL A 150 2.00 16.05 6.57
N GLY A 151 3.23 15.89 6.04
CA GLY A 151 4.43 15.67 6.87
C GLY A 151 4.62 16.65 8.02
N ASN A 152 4.39 17.96 7.76
CA ASN A 152 4.51 19.02 8.76
C ASN A 152 3.45 18.97 9.87
N TYR A 153 2.43 18.13 9.73
CA TYR A 153 1.36 17.95 10.71
C TYR A 153 1.43 16.61 11.43
N THR A 154 2.41 15.76 11.13
CA THR A 154 2.44 14.36 11.56
C THR A 154 3.72 14.00 12.28
N SER A 155 3.60 13.23 13.36
CA SER A 155 4.71 12.57 14.03
C SER A 155 4.40 11.08 14.18
N LEU A 156 5.35 10.22 13.84
CA LEU A 156 5.25 8.77 13.99
C LEU A 156 6.26 8.32 15.04
N TYR A 157 5.76 7.64 16.08
CA TYR A 157 6.57 7.05 17.14
C TYR A 157 6.52 5.53 17.04
N ILE A 158 7.63 4.87 17.33
CA ILE A 158 7.75 3.41 17.35
C ILE A 158 8.25 3.02 18.73
N GLY A 159 7.60 2.06 19.37
CA GLY A 159 8.01 1.61 20.69
C GLY A 159 7.18 0.45 21.19
N LYS A 160 7.40 0.05 22.45
CA LYS A 160 6.64 -1.02 23.09
C LYS A 160 5.45 -0.44 23.85
N HIS A 161 4.26 -0.96 23.61
CA HIS A 161 3.08 -0.67 24.44
C HIS A 161 3.22 -1.41 25.79
N ILE A 162 3.04 -0.70 26.90
CA ILE A 162 3.28 -1.25 28.24
C ILE A 162 1.97 -1.53 29.01
N TRP A 163 0.95 -0.68 28.84
CA TRP A 163 -0.35 -0.78 29.54
C TRP A 163 -1.50 -0.39 28.62
#